data_AF-A0A2J0Q7D8-F1
#
_entry.id   AF-A0A2J0Q7D8-F1
#
_cell.length_a   1.000
_cell.length_b   1.000
_cell.length_c   1.000
_cell.angle_alpha   90.00
_cell.angle_beta   90.00
_cell.angle_gamma   90.00
#
_symmetry.space_group_name_H-M   'P 1'
#
loop_
_entity.id
_entity.type
_entity.pdbx_description
1 polymer ?
#
loop_
_entity_poly.entity_id
_entity_poly.type
_entity_poly.pdbx_seq_one_letter_code
_entity_poly.pdbx_strand_id
1 'polypeptide(L)'
;MNKILSTTLLISLAFLSFFPLSLVAESFVFTDTFDSTRNINPDVTTAEIRSGRIFIADESSASRVESRNVRRTSYDITNISMSAAHSLPGGSRIVYFASNDGGDSWIQLIPGYLSQFQTSGRELRWAAVLTRPSNDSQSPFIESITLNFREGGDRLKDKNDSRRISDLNKVASALRYYFNDKGNYPIVNGVNPDIRWRELGNVLTRKNSSGRQYISKMPASIPAIDGSIIDYDYKSVTGALENIRGFGYILAVQLENPDRRDLERDTDGVWGPINCNDPVYCKVLGVEQSVSASAIKGSLTVDIPLGSLVRVQNDYKVYYVTEKGLKRHVPNEQVFLSYGNEWGDVLVVPPGATGSVYSFPDNKFIYLEGIWPRKIYFLDGGIKYFVSDQLLSQIGLAEKQIAPVNWTEINSYPTGATNENWIRDFANSL
;
A
#
# COMPACT_ATOMS: atom_id res chain seq x y z
N MET A 1 77.10 11.54 -22.86
CA MET A 1 76.10 10.46 -22.71
C MET A 1 75.59 10.49 -21.28
N ASN A 2 74.29 10.74 -21.09
CA ASN A 2 73.42 10.24 -20.00
C ASN A 2 72.23 11.19 -19.83
N LYS A 3 71.08 10.78 -20.36
CA LYS A 3 69.77 11.37 -20.10
C LYS A 3 69.20 10.70 -18.85
N ILE A 4 68.92 11.48 -17.81
CA ILE A 4 68.15 11.07 -16.65
C ILE A 4 66.69 11.40 -16.96
N LEU A 5 65.87 10.36 -17.21
CA LEU A 5 64.42 10.48 -17.27
C LEU A 5 63.88 10.52 -15.83
N SER A 6 63.31 11.66 -15.43
CA SER A 6 62.54 11.82 -14.20
C SER A 6 61.07 11.58 -14.52
N THR A 7 60.56 10.39 -14.18
CA THR A 7 59.15 10.03 -14.35
C THR A 7 58.40 10.35 -13.06
N THR A 8 57.64 11.43 -13.07
CA THR A 8 56.79 11.83 -11.94
C THR A 8 55.50 11.01 -11.96
N LEU A 9 55.36 10.07 -11.01
CA LEU A 9 54.17 9.26 -10.83
C LEU A 9 53.15 10.04 -9.98
N LEU A 10 52.13 10.61 -10.64
CA LEU A 10 50.97 11.22 -9.98
C LEU A 10 50.04 10.09 -9.49
N ILE A 11 50.16 9.71 -8.22
CA ILE A 11 49.21 8.82 -7.55
C ILE A 11 48.00 9.66 -7.15
N SER A 12 46.92 9.60 -7.95
CA SER A 12 45.62 10.11 -7.55
C SER A 12 45.02 9.17 -6.51
N LEU A 13 45.08 9.58 -5.24
CA LEU A 13 44.39 8.90 -4.15
C LEU A 13 42.87 9.12 -4.33
N ALA A 14 42.21 8.20 -5.03
CA ALA A 14 40.76 8.14 -5.05
C ALA A 14 40.30 7.63 -3.67
N PHE A 15 39.95 8.56 -2.77
CA PHE A 15 39.17 8.26 -1.59
C PHE A 15 37.78 7.77 -2.04
N LEU A 16 37.67 6.47 -2.31
CA LEU A 16 36.39 5.77 -2.36
C LEU A 16 35.88 5.67 -0.92
N SER A 17 35.28 6.76 -0.44
CA SER A 17 34.41 6.72 0.72
C SER A 17 33.29 5.73 0.41
N PHE A 18 33.38 4.53 1.00
CA PHE A 18 32.27 3.59 1.11
C PHE A 18 31.19 4.25 1.98
N PHE A 19 30.44 5.17 1.40
CA PHE A 19 29.14 5.51 1.93
C PHE A 19 28.27 4.26 1.73
N PRO A 20 27.63 3.73 2.79
CA PRO A 20 26.60 2.73 2.57
C PRO A 20 25.63 3.33 1.54
N LEU A 21 25.39 2.60 0.45
CA LEU A 21 24.36 2.92 -0.54
C LEU A 21 23.00 2.82 0.18
N SER A 22 22.69 3.79 1.03
CA SER A 22 21.34 4.03 1.50
C SER A 22 20.50 4.20 0.24
N LEU A 23 19.44 3.41 0.12
CA LEU A 23 18.42 3.56 -0.92
C LEU A 23 17.80 4.95 -0.72
N VAL A 24 18.42 5.97 -1.31
CA VAL A 24 18.03 7.36 -1.11
C VAL A 24 16.65 7.54 -1.72
N ALA A 25 15.76 8.22 -0.98
CA ALA A 25 14.52 8.75 -1.52
C ALA A 25 14.78 9.37 -2.91
N GLU A 26 13.83 9.18 -3.84
CA GLU A 26 13.99 9.57 -5.24
C GLU A 26 14.45 11.03 -5.34
N SER A 27 15.69 11.22 -5.80
CA SER A 27 16.29 12.53 -5.97
C SER A 27 16.13 12.98 -7.40
N PHE A 28 15.53 14.16 -7.58
CA PHE A 28 15.35 14.75 -8.89
C PHE A 28 16.39 15.85 -9.10
N VAL A 29 16.91 15.94 -10.33
CA VAL A 29 17.92 16.93 -10.71
C VAL A 29 17.33 17.83 -11.79
N PHE A 30 17.41 19.14 -11.58
CA PHE A 30 17.13 20.16 -12.58
C PHE A 30 18.38 21.00 -12.80
N THR A 31 18.76 21.26 -14.05
CA THR A 31 19.88 22.14 -14.41
C THR A 31 19.43 23.15 -15.44
N ASP A 32 19.82 24.40 -15.24
CA ASP A 32 19.63 25.49 -16.20
C ASP A 32 20.97 26.16 -16.51
N THR A 33 21.26 26.34 -17.79
CA THR A 33 22.45 27.02 -18.33
C THR A 33 22.12 28.38 -18.95
N PHE A 34 20.86 28.81 -18.90
CA PHE A 34 20.38 30.10 -19.41
C PHE A 34 20.63 30.36 -20.90
N ASP A 35 21.01 29.33 -21.67
CA ASP A 35 21.11 29.38 -23.13
C ASP A 35 19.74 29.67 -23.78
N SER A 36 18.66 29.45 -23.03
CA SER A 36 17.32 29.92 -23.36
C SER A 36 16.67 30.62 -22.16
N THR A 37 15.90 31.66 -22.40
CA THR A 37 15.12 32.35 -21.36
C THR A 37 13.80 31.65 -21.03
N ARG A 38 13.56 30.43 -21.55
CA ARG A 38 12.27 29.72 -21.43
C ARG A 38 11.86 29.45 -19.99
N ASN A 39 12.84 29.17 -19.13
CA ASN A 39 12.60 28.86 -17.72
C ASN A 39 12.60 30.10 -16.83
N ILE A 40 12.83 31.30 -17.39
CA ILE A 40 12.84 32.54 -16.65
C ILE A 40 11.46 33.19 -16.70
N ASN A 41 11.02 33.73 -15.57
CA ASN A 41 9.80 34.52 -15.47
C ASN A 41 10.10 35.97 -15.87
N PRO A 42 9.72 36.42 -17.08
CA PRO A 42 10.03 37.77 -17.54
C PRO A 42 9.24 38.84 -16.78
N ASP A 43 8.11 38.48 -16.16
CA ASP A 43 7.22 39.43 -15.49
C ASP A 43 7.80 39.92 -14.15
N VAL A 44 8.78 39.19 -13.60
CA VAL A 44 9.41 39.47 -12.30
C VAL A 44 10.92 39.70 -12.41
N THR A 45 11.54 39.25 -13.51
CA THR A 45 13.00 39.34 -13.69
C THR A 45 13.43 40.74 -14.11
N THR A 46 14.29 41.36 -13.31
CA THR A 46 14.96 42.64 -13.58
C THR A 46 16.45 42.47 -13.89
N ALA A 47 16.94 41.23 -13.94
CA ALA A 47 18.28 40.89 -14.35
C ALA A 47 18.42 40.87 -15.87
N GLU A 48 19.60 41.21 -16.36
CA GLU A 48 19.94 41.10 -17.79
C GLU A 48 20.44 39.67 -18.08
N ILE A 49 20.02 39.10 -19.21
CA ILE A 49 20.48 37.78 -19.66
C ILE A 49 21.20 37.95 -20.99
N ARG A 50 22.52 37.70 -21.01
CA ARG A 50 23.34 37.77 -22.23
C ARG A 50 24.35 36.64 -22.25
N SER A 51 24.50 36.01 -23.43
CA SER A 51 25.48 34.94 -23.67
C SER A 51 25.42 33.79 -22.63
N GLY A 52 24.22 33.31 -22.31
CA GLY A 52 24.04 32.20 -21.34
C GLY A 52 24.36 32.56 -19.89
N ARG A 53 24.38 33.86 -19.55
CA ARG A 53 24.71 34.34 -18.21
C ARG A 53 23.69 35.38 -17.74
N ILE A 54 23.40 35.36 -16.45
CA ILE A 54 22.54 36.33 -15.77
C ILE A 54 23.40 37.37 -15.07
N PHE A 55 23.17 38.65 -15.36
CA PHE A 55 23.88 39.81 -14.80
C PHE A 55 22.91 40.77 -14.09
N ILE A 56 23.46 41.68 -13.28
CA ILE A 56 22.75 42.89 -12.88
C ILE A 56 22.53 43.77 -14.12
N ALA A 57 21.34 44.36 -14.28
CA ALA A 57 21.05 45.30 -15.36
C ALA A 57 22.02 46.50 -15.31
N ASP A 58 22.47 46.97 -16.48
CA ASP A 58 23.63 47.87 -16.63
C ASP A 58 23.59 49.13 -15.73
N GLU A 59 22.42 49.67 -15.40
CA GLU A 59 22.25 50.89 -14.59
C GLU A 59 21.75 50.65 -13.15
N SER A 60 21.72 49.40 -12.67
CA SER A 60 21.26 49.05 -11.33
C SER A 60 22.38 48.60 -10.39
N SER A 61 22.23 48.81 -9.09
CA SER A 61 23.06 48.19 -8.05
C SER A 61 22.53 46.82 -7.61
N ALA A 62 21.30 46.47 -7.99
CA ALA A 62 20.67 45.19 -7.68
C ALA A 62 19.71 44.71 -8.78
N SER A 63 19.69 43.42 -9.05
CA SER A 63 18.70 42.79 -9.93
C SER A 63 18.18 41.50 -9.32
N ARG A 64 16.93 41.18 -9.62
CA ARG A 64 16.29 39.91 -9.27
C ARG A 64 16.09 39.10 -10.54
N VAL A 65 16.38 37.81 -10.47
CA VAL A 65 15.95 36.84 -11.46
C VAL A 65 15.09 35.79 -10.77
N GLU A 66 14.02 35.38 -11.44
CA GLU A 66 13.12 34.36 -10.94
C GLU A 66 12.79 33.37 -12.06
N SER A 67 12.77 32.09 -11.72
CA SER A 67 12.33 31.06 -12.64
C SER A 67 10.81 31.05 -12.79
N ARG A 68 10.32 30.54 -13.93
CA ARG A 68 8.97 29.97 -14.01
C ARG A 68 8.89 28.73 -13.10
N ASN A 69 7.74 28.05 -13.12
CA ASN A 69 7.63 26.73 -12.53
C ASN A 69 8.67 25.79 -13.19
N VAL A 70 9.66 25.38 -12.40
CA VAL A 70 10.76 24.50 -12.80
C VAL A 70 10.24 23.07 -12.90
N ARG A 71 9.43 22.69 -11.91
CA ARG A 71 8.84 21.36 -11.81
C ARG A 71 7.56 21.41 -11.00
N ARG A 72 6.53 20.74 -11.50
CA ARG A 72 5.37 20.32 -10.71
C ARG A 72 5.44 18.83 -10.42
N THR A 73 5.35 18.45 -9.15
CA THR A 73 5.48 17.07 -8.64
C THR A 73 4.13 16.48 -8.25
N SER A 74 4.07 15.16 -8.08
CA SER A 74 2.85 14.49 -7.58
C SER A 74 2.72 14.63 -6.06
N TYR A 75 3.86 14.70 -5.36
CA TYR A 75 3.97 14.82 -3.90
C TYR A 75 4.72 16.10 -3.51
N ASP A 76 4.71 16.43 -2.22
CA ASP A 76 5.30 17.67 -1.74
C ASP A 76 6.83 17.62 -1.87
N ILE A 77 7.46 18.74 -2.17
CA ILE A 77 8.92 18.86 -2.23
C ILE A 77 9.38 19.29 -0.85
N THR A 78 10.10 18.42 -0.15
CA THR A 78 10.44 18.62 1.27
C THR A 78 11.86 19.13 1.46
N ASN A 79 12.79 18.67 0.62
CA ASN A 79 14.19 19.07 0.68
C ASN A 79 14.69 19.53 -0.67
N ILE A 80 15.64 20.47 -0.64
CA ILE A 80 16.36 20.97 -1.80
C ILE A 80 17.80 21.28 -1.44
N SER A 81 18.71 20.96 -2.33
CA SER A 81 20.07 21.49 -2.34
C SER A 81 20.32 22.14 -3.69
N MET A 82 21.25 23.07 -3.74
CA MET A 82 21.63 23.70 -4.99
C MET A 82 23.13 23.78 -5.16
N SER A 83 23.57 23.81 -6.41
CA SER A 83 24.89 24.26 -6.81
C SER A 83 24.73 25.32 -7.89
N ALA A 84 25.63 26.28 -7.94
CA ALA A 84 25.63 27.31 -8.97
C ALA A 84 27.06 27.56 -9.45
N ALA A 85 27.24 27.71 -10.76
CA ALA A 85 28.44 28.30 -11.32
C ALA A 85 28.22 29.82 -11.41
N HIS A 86 29.02 30.61 -10.69
CA HIS A 86 28.88 32.06 -10.64
C HIS A 86 30.23 32.76 -10.53
N SER A 87 30.23 34.08 -10.72
CA SER A 87 31.35 34.96 -10.42
C SER A 87 30.93 36.08 -9.48
N LEU A 88 31.74 36.33 -8.46
CA LEU A 88 31.53 37.33 -7.42
C LEU A 88 32.70 38.33 -7.39
N PRO A 89 32.67 39.39 -8.21
CA PRO A 89 33.62 40.49 -8.11
C PRO A 89 33.62 41.14 -6.71
N GLY A 90 34.69 41.86 -6.37
CA GLY A 90 34.87 42.44 -5.03
C GLY A 90 33.67 43.27 -4.54
N GLY A 91 33.16 42.93 -3.35
CA GLY A 91 32.02 43.61 -2.74
C GLY A 91 30.64 43.26 -3.32
N SER A 92 30.58 42.43 -4.36
CA SER A 92 29.30 41.91 -4.88
C SER A 92 28.78 40.74 -4.05
N ARG A 93 27.47 40.47 -4.16
CA ARG A 93 26.81 39.34 -3.48
C ARG A 93 25.70 38.77 -4.36
N ILE A 94 25.58 37.46 -4.37
CA ILE A 94 24.42 36.73 -4.92
C ILE A 94 23.75 35.98 -3.77
N VAL A 95 22.44 36.15 -3.62
CA VAL A 95 21.62 35.42 -2.66
C VAL A 95 20.62 34.58 -3.42
N TYR A 96 20.60 33.28 -3.13
CA TYR A 96 19.72 32.32 -3.79
C TYR A 96 18.52 31.99 -2.92
N PHE A 97 17.39 31.74 -3.57
CA PHE A 97 16.16 31.35 -2.94
C PHE A 97 15.50 30.21 -3.70
N ALA A 98 14.71 29.41 -2.99
CA ALA A 98 13.79 28.46 -3.60
C ALA A 98 12.42 28.52 -2.94
N SER A 99 11.42 28.11 -3.71
CA SER A 99 10.02 27.98 -3.29
C SER A 99 9.53 26.61 -3.75
N ASN A 100 8.74 25.93 -2.90
CA ASN A 100 8.00 24.72 -3.29
C ASN A 100 6.50 24.95 -3.49
N ASP A 101 6.01 26.16 -3.25
CA ASP A 101 4.59 26.54 -3.29
C ASP A 101 4.31 27.54 -4.42
N GLY A 102 5.09 27.48 -5.51
CA GLY A 102 4.81 28.29 -6.69
C GLY A 102 5.18 29.77 -6.54
N GLY A 103 6.05 30.10 -5.57
CA GLY A 103 6.56 31.44 -5.34
C GLY A 103 5.86 32.20 -4.21
N ASP A 104 4.92 31.59 -3.50
CA ASP A 104 4.22 32.21 -2.38
C ASP A 104 5.16 32.37 -1.16
N SER A 105 6.00 31.37 -0.89
CA SER A 105 7.00 31.37 0.18
C SER A 105 8.40 31.04 -0.36
N TRP A 106 9.41 31.74 0.15
CA TRP A 106 10.80 31.58 -0.28
C TRP A 106 11.70 31.25 0.91
N ILE A 107 12.52 30.21 0.76
CA ILE A 107 13.64 29.93 1.67
C ILE A 107 14.95 30.35 1.01
N GLN A 108 15.88 30.91 1.79
CA GLN A 108 17.22 31.21 1.30
C GLN A 108 18.03 29.91 1.19
N LEU A 109 18.76 29.74 0.10
CA LEU A 109 19.64 28.60 -0.14
C LEU A 109 21.11 28.98 -0.02
N ILE A 110 21.91 28.05 0.49
CA ILE A 110 23.38 28.12 0.50
C ILE A 110 23.89 27.04 -0.47
N PRO A 111 24.60 27.40 -1.55
CA PRO A 111 25.14 26.42 -2.49
C PRO A 111 25.98 25.33 -1.79
N GLY A 112 25.71 24.08 -2.13
CA GLY A 112 26.34 22.89 -1.55
C GLY A 112 25.64 22.32 -0.30
N TYR A 113 24.66 23.03 0.27
CA TYR A 113 23.96 22.60 1.49
C TYR A 113 22.53 22.13 1.20
N LEU A 114 22.08 21.12 1.95
CA LEU A 114 20.69 20.67 1.95
C LEU A 114 19.85 21.59 2.83
N SER A 115 18.75 22.08 2.27
CA SER A 115 17.74 22.91 2.94
C SER A 115 16.41 22.17 2.97
N GLN A 116 15.57 22.46 3.97
CA GLN A 116 14.24 21.88 4.13
C GLN A 116 13.18 22.98 4.01
N PHE A 117 12.15 22.74 3.21
CA PHE A 117 10.99 23.63 3.14
C PHE A 117 10.15 23.51 4.41
N GLN A 118 9.64 24.65 4.89
CA GLN A 118 8.69 24.71 6.02
C GLN A 118 7.23 24.67 5.55
N THR A 119 7.02 24.72 4.24
CA THR A 119 5.72 24.73 3.57
C THR A 119 5.46 23.39 2.88
N SER A 120 4.19 23.01 2.77
CA SER A 120 3.75 21.91 1.91
C SER A 120 3.49 22.45 0.51
N GLY A 121 4.26 22.01 -0.47
CA GLY A 121 4.15 22.53 -1.83
C GLY A 121 4.71 21.58 -2.87
N ARG A 122 4.16 21.62 -4.08
CA ARG A 122 4.46 20.71 -5.19
C ARG A 122 5.00 21.42 -6.42
N GLU A 123 5.33 22.70 -6.30
CA GLU A 123 5.73 23.58 -7.39
C GLU A 123 7.07 24.23 -7.09
N LEU A 124 8.11 23.67 -7.69
CA LEU A 124 9.46 24.17 -7.51
C LEU A 124 9.69 25.43 -8.33
N ARG A 125 10.24 26.46 -7.68
CA ARG A 125 10.84 27.64 -8.31
C ARG A 125 12.16 27.98 -7.62
N TRP A 126 13.01 28.72 -8.33
CA TRP A 126 14.19 29.34 -7.77
C TRP A 126 14.22 30.83 -8.11
N ALA A 127 14.90 31.60 -7.27
CA ALA A 127 15.19 33.00 -7.53
C ALA A 127 16.60 33.32 -7.08
N ALA A 128 17.18 34.37 -7.65
CA ALA A 128 18.43 34.93 -7.17
C ALA A 128 18.36 36.45 -7.16
N VAL A 129 18.97 37.05 -6.13
CA VAL A 129 19.16 38.50 -6.02
C VAL A 129 20.66 38.75 -6.13
N LEU A 130 21.04 39.48 -7.17
CA LEU A 130 22.40 39.89 -7.46
C LEU A 130 22.57 41.35 -7.00
N THR A 131 23.65 41.66 -6.29
CA THR A 131 23.94 43.01 -5.79
C THR A 131 25.41 43.39 -6.01
N ARG A 132 25.68 44.67 -6.26
CA ARG A 132 27.02 45.27 -6.36
C ARG A 132 27.09 46.60 -5.60
N PRO A 133 28.28 47.04 -5.14
CA PRO A 133 28.41 48.25 -4.32
C PRO A 133 27.99 49.56 -5.01
N SER A 134 28.28 49.67 -6.32
CA SER A 134 27.96 50.84 -7.13
C SER A 134 27.80 50.46 -8.61
N ASN A 135 27.24 51.35 -9.42
CA ASN A 135 27.04 51.11 -10.86
C ASN A 135 28.36 50.96 -11.64
N ASP A 136 29.45 51.54 -11.13
CA ASP A 136 30.80 51.42 -11.70
C ASP A 136 31.51 50.12 -11.29
N SER A 137 30.95 49.37 -10.35
CA SER A 137 31.51 48.08 -9.93
C SER A 137 31.19 46.98 -10.94
N GLN A 138 32.15 46.06 -11.12
CA GLN A 138 31.97 44.88 -11.98
C GLN A 138 30.75 44.07 -11.52
N SER A 139 29.84 43.78 -12.45
CA SER A 139 28.61 43.03 -12.15
C SER A 139 28.93 41.56 -11.82
N PRO A 140 28.38 41.00 -10.73
CA PRO A 140 28.35 39.55 -10.53
C PRO A 140 27.50 38.89 -11.61
N PHE A 141 27.74 37.60 -11.85
CA PHE A 141 26.93 36.83 -12.79
C PHE A 141 26.76 35.37 -12.40
N ILE A 142 25.71 34.76 -12.95
CA ILE A 142 25.38 33.34 -12.80
C ILE A 142 25.47 32.68 -14.18
N GLU A 143 26.24 31.59 -14.30
CA GLU A 143 26.37 30.80 -15.53
C GLU A 143 25.43 29.61 -15.54
N SER A 144 25.25 28.95 -14.39
CA SER A 144 24.31 27.84 -14.28
C SER A 144 23.81 27.65 -12.86
N ILE A 145 22.63 27.05 -12.74
CA ILE A 145 22.05 26.58 -11.48
C ILE A 145 21.66 25.11 -11.66
N THR A 146 22.04 24.29 -10.69
CA THR A 146 21.56 22.92 -10.55
C THR A 146 20.86 22.77 -9.22
N LEU A 147 19.63 22.27 -9.24
CA LEU A 147 18.81 21.97 -8.08
C LEU A 147 18.68 20.45 -7.94
N ASN A 148 18.99 19.92 -6.77
CA ASN A 148 18.67 18.54 -6.39
C ASN A 148 17.61 18.57 -5.30
N PHE A 149 16.45 17.99 -5.54
CA PHE A 149 15.34 18.01 -4.59
C PHE A 149 14.75 16.62 -4.35
N ARG A 150 14.01 16.49 -3.24
CA ARG A 150 13.34 15.25 -2.84
C ARG A 150 11.84 15.47 -2.65
N GLU A 151 11.06 14.53 -3.16
CA GLU A 151 9.63 14.44 -2.88
C GLU A 151 9.40 13.80 -1.50
N GLY A 152 8.34 14.20 -0.82
CA GLY A 152 8.00 13.82 0.54
C GLY A 152 6.60 14.28 0.95
N GLY A 153 6.41 14.50 2.25
CA GLY A 153 5.15 14.94 2.84
C GLY A 153 4.14 13.81 3.04
N ASP A 154 3.03 14.13 3.70
CA ASP A 154 2.10 13.12 4.20
C ASP A 154 1.40 12.34 3.09
N ARG A 155 1.18 12.95 1.93
CA ARG A 155 0.63 12.25 0.75
C ARG A 155 1.53 11.12 0.24
N LEU A 156 2.85 11.31 0.27
CA LEU A 156 3.79 10.27 -0.12
C LEU A 156 3.86 9.18 0.95
N LYS A 157 3.84 9.55 2.24
CA LYS A 157 3.74 8.60 3.36
C LYS A 157 2.50 7.72 3.20
N ASP A 158 1.33 8.33 3.01
CA ASP A 158 0.05 7.63 2.83
C ASP A 158 0.07 6.67 1.65
N LYS A 159 0.67 7.07 0.52
CA LYS A 159 0.85 6.18 -0.62
C LYS A 159 1.75 4.99 -0.27
N ASN A 160 2.90 5.25 0.34
CA ASN A 160 3.85 4.21 0.70
C ASN A 160 3.24 3.24 1.72
N ASP A 161 2.57 3.75 2.75
CA ASP A 161 1.86 2.98 3.77
C ASP A 161 0.72 2.16 3.17
N SER A 162 -0.04 2.72 2.23
CA SER A 162 -1.11 1.98 1.54
C SER A 162 -0.52 0.80 0.74
N ARG A 163 0.66 0.99 0.16
CA ARG A 163 1.39 -0.07 -0.53
C ARG A 163 1.91 -1.13 0.46
N ARG A 164 2.48 -0.73 1.60
CA ARG A 164 2.95 -1.64 2.67
C ARG A 164 1.81 -2.53 3.18
N ILE A 165 0.66 -1.94 3.50
CA ILE A 165 -0.54 -2.67 3.93
C ILE A 165 -1.04 -3.63 2.83
N SER A 166 -1.08 -3.17 1.57
CA SER A 166 -1.44 -4.02 0.42
C SER A 166 -0.49 -5.22 0.28
N ASP A 167 0.81 -4.99 0.45
CA ASP A 167 1.84 -6.02 0.35
C ASP A 167 1.72 -7.05 1.48
N LEU A 168 1.46 -6.62 2.73
CA LEU A 168 1.14 -7.55 3.82
C LEU A 168 -0.11 -8.38 3.55
N ASN A 169 -1.16 -7.77 2.98
CA ASN A 169 -2.38 -8.49 2.63
C ASN A 169 -2.13 -9.60 1.58
N LYS A 170 -1.25 -9.37 0.61
CA LYS A 170 -0.84 -10.40 -0.36
C LYS A 170 -0.10 -11.56 0.32
N VAL A 171 0.80 -11.25 1.25
CA VAL A 171 1.54 -12.27 2.02
C VAL A 171 0.60 -13.06 2.93
N ALA A 172 -0.38 -12.40 3.56
CA ALA A 172 -1.43 -13.06 4.34
C ALA A 172 -2.24 -14.07 3.51
N SER A 173 -2.60 -13.72 2.26
CA SER A 173 -3.25 -14.65 1.33
C SER A 173 -2.35 -15.84 0.97
N ALA A 174 -1.06 -15.59 0.70
CA ALA A 174 -0.09 -16.65 0.42
C ALA A 174 0.08 -17.61 1.61
N LEU A 175 0.12 -17.08 2.84
CA LEU A 175 0.14 -17.86 4.07
C LEU A 175 -1.10 -18.75 4.21
N ARG A 176 -2.29 -18.25 3.86
CA ARG A 176 -3.53 -19.06 3.88
C ARG A 176 -3.45 -20.21 2.88
N TYR A 177 -2.94 -19.98 1.67
CA TYR A 177 -2.72 -21.06 0.70
C TYR A 177 -1.67 -22.07 1.19
N TYR A 178 -0.60 -21.60 1.84
CA TYR A 178 0.40 -22.46 2.45
C TYR A 178 -0.20 -23.35 3.55
N PHE A 179 -0.99 -22.77 4.45
CA PHE A 179 -1.66 -23.49 5.52
C PHE A 179 -2.60 -24.57 4.97
N ASN A 180 -3.39 -24.26 3.94
CA ASN A 180 -4.28 -25.23 3.30
C ASN A 180 -3.51 -26.42 2.69
N ASP A 181 -2.26 -26.23 2.25
CA ASP A 181 -1.44 -27.30 1.66
C ASP A 181 -0.64 -28.09 2.72
N LYS A 182 -0.17 -27.42 3.79
CA LYS A 182 0.74 -28.02 4.78
C LYS A 182 0.10 -28.35 6.14
N GLY A 183 -1.09 -27.83 6.40
CA GLY A 183 -1.76 -27.93 7.70
C GLY A 183 -1.15 -27.08 8.81
N ASN A 184 -0.14 -26.26 8.50
CA ASN A 184 0.48 -25.31 9.42
C ASN A 184 1.04 -24.09 8.67
N TYR A 185 1.28 -22.99 9.38
CA TYR A 185 2.01 -21.83 8.90
C TYR A 185 3.53 -22.04 9.01
N PRO A 186 4.33 -21.41 8.13
CA PRO A 186 5.78 -21.52 8.14
C PRO A 186 6.40 -21.18 9.50
N ILE A 187 7.33 -22.01 9.99
CA ILE A 187 8.10 -21.68 11.19
C ILE A 187 9.42 -21.06 10.74
N VAL A 188 9.63 -19.80 11.08
CA VAL A 188 10.90 -19.07 10.86
C VAL A 188 11.60 -18.85 12.20
N ASN A 189 12.93 -18.91 12.18
CA ASN A 189 13.77 -18.81 13.38
C ASN A 189 14.69 -17.57 13.36
N GLY A 190 14.57 -16.72 12.33
CA GLY A 190 15.33 -15.49 12.22
C GLY A 190 15.29 -14.61 13.49
N VAL A 191 16.46 -14.11 13.86
CA VAL A 191 16.65 -13.28 15.06
C VAL A 191 16.16 -11.84 14.88
N ASN A 192 16.16 -11.33 13.65
CA ASN A 192 15.70 -9.97 13.31
C ASN A 192 14.65 -10.01 12.17
N PRO A 193 13.93 -8.89 11.94
CA PRO A 193 12.88 -8.83 10.92
C PRO A 193 13.36 -9.26 9.53
N ASP A 194 14.48 -8.73 9.05
CA ASP A 194 15.06 -9.07 7.74
C ASP A 194 15.27 -10.56 7.52
N ILE A 195 15.86 -11.24 8.50
CA ILE A 195 16.12 -12.68 8.42
C ILE A 195 14.80 -13.44 8.42
N ARG A 196 13.83 -13.06 9.28
CA ARG A 196 12.51 -13.72 9.32
C ARG A 196 11.75 -13.53 8.02
N TRP A 197 11.75 -12.33 7.46
CA TRP A 197 11.08 -12.03 6.20
C TRP A 197 11.70 -12.79 5.02
N ARG A 198 13.04 -12.85 4.97
CA ARG A 198 13.77 -13.63 3.96
C ARG A 198 13.53 -15.13 4.09
N GLU A 199 13.55 -15.67 5.31
CA GLU A 199 13.24 -17.07 5.58
C GLU A 199 11.80 -17.42 5.16
N LEU A 200 10.83 -16.55 5.51
CA LEU A 200 9.45 -16.71 5.06
C LEU A 200 9.38 -16.71 3.53
N GLY A 201 10.08 -15.78 2.87
CA GLY A 201 10.15 -15.70 1.42
C GLY A 201 10.68 -16.97 0.78
N ASN A 202 11.74 -17.55 1.34
CA ASN A 202 12.30 -18.82 0.88
C ASN A 202 11.29 -19.97 0.98
N VAL A 203 10.34 -19.91 1.92
CA VAL A 203 9.27 -20.91 2.06
C VAL A 203 8.14 -20.64 1.05
N LEU A 204 7.60 -19.41 1.02
CA LEU A 204 6.41 -19.09 0.23
C LEU A 204 6.65 -19.03 -1.29
N THR A 205 7.89 -18.76 -1.70
CA THR A 205 8.27 -18.72 -3.13
C THR A 205 8.72 -20.08 -3.67
N ARG A 206 8.83 -21.13 -2.84
CA ARG A 206 9.08 -22.48 -3.34
C ARG A 206 7.83 -23.06 -3.99
N LYS A 207 8.03 -23.82 -5.06
CA LYS A 207 6.95 -24.60 -5.69
C LYS A 207 6.48 -25.70 -4.72
N ASN A 208 5.17 -25.85 -4.56
CA ASN A 208 4.55 -26.92 -3.80
C ASN A 208 4.52 -28.24 -4.60
N SER A 209 3.85 -29.27 -4.08
CA SER A 209 3.69 -30.58 -4.73
C SER A 209 2.96 -30.52 -6.08
N SER A 210 2.14 -29.50 -6.32
CA SER A 210 1.48 -29.24 -7.61
C SER A 210 2.33 -28.37 -8.57
N GLY A 211 3.58 -28.06 -8.21
CA GLY A 211 4.49 -27.25 -9.01
C GLY A 211 4.18 -25.75 -8.99
N ARG A 212 3.26 -25.28 -8.14
CA ARG A 212 2.85 -23.87 -8.02
C ARG A 212 3.51 -23.21 -6.81
N GLN A 213 3.91 -21.95 -6.93
CA GLN A 213 4.39 -21.15 -5.80
C GLN A 213 3.19 -20.54 -5.05
N TYR A 214 3.29 -20.33 -3.74
CA TYR A 214 2.23 -19.65 -2.97
C TYR A 214 2.22 -18.13 -3.21
N ILE A 215 3.40 -17.57 -3.48
CA ILE A 215 3.59 -16.23 -4.00
C ILE A 215 4.76 -16.24 -4.99
N SER A 216 4.65 -15.51 -6.09
CA SER A 216 5.70 -15.49 -7.13
C SER A 216 6.96 -14.73 -6.68
N LYS A 217 6.79 -13.67 -5.90
CA LYS A 217 7.87 -12.84 -5.36
C LYS A 217 7.42 -12.18 -4.06
N MET A 218 8.31 -12.14 -3.06
CA MET A 218 8.07 -11.39 -1.84
C MET A 218 8.08 -9.87 -2.09
N PRO A 219 7.25 -9.09 -1.37
CA PRO A 219 7.38 -7.65 -1.32
C PRO A 219 8.80 -7.23 -0.91
N ALA A 220 9.34 -6.25 -1.63
CA ALA A 220 10.60 -5.61 -1.26
C ALA A 220 10.32 -4.45 -0.29
N SER A 221 11.22 -4.23 0.67
CA SER A 221 11.15 -3.09 1.59
C SER A 221 11.03 -1.78 0.81
N ILE A 222 10.17 -0.88 1.28
CA ILE A 222 9.98 0.45 0.71
C ILE A 222 10.65 1.42 1.67
N PRO A 223 11.74 2.10 1.25
CA PRO A 223 12.39 3.10 2.10
C PRO A 223 11.39 4.16 2.56
N ALA A 224 11.49 4.57 3.82
CA ALA A 224 10.76 5.74 4.29
C ALA A 224 11.31 7.02 3.64
N ILE A 225 10.53 8.10 3.71
CA ILE A 225 10.91 9.41 3.16
C ILE A 225 12.18 9.95 3.82
N ASP A 226 12.41 9.66 5.10
CA ASP A 226 13.63 10.03 5.83
C ASP A 226 14.85 9.16 5.46
N GLY A 227 14.66 8.15 4.61
CA GLY A 227 15.68 7.19 4.18
C GLY A 227 15.87 6.01 5.14
N SER A 228 15.12 5.94 6.23
CA SER A 228 15.11 4.75 7.09
C SER A 228 14.53 3.55 6.32
N ILE A 229 15.07 2.37 6.60
CA ILE A 229 14.53 1.13 6.04
C ILE A 229 13.37 0.71 6.93
N ILE A 230 12.20 0.60 6.31
CA ILE A 230 11.00 0.04 6.93
C ILE A 230 10.90 -1.41 6.47
N ASP A 231 11.07 -2.32 7.42
CA ASP A 231 11.06 -3.75 7.16
C ASP A 231 9.73 -4.38 7.52
N TYR A 232 9.36 -5.35 6.68
CA TYR A 232 8.28 -6.27 6.97
C TYR A 232 8.78 -7.31 7.97
N ASP A 233 7.90 -7.75 8.85
CA ASP A 233 8.20 -8.82 9.81
C ASP A 233 7.14 -9.92 9.79
N TYR A 234 7.56 -11.09 10.23
CA TYR A 234 6.73 -12.27 10.33
C TYR A 234 7.14 -13.13 11.52
N LYS A 235 6.16 -13.60 12.28
CA LYS A 235 6.37 -14.63 13.29
C LYS A 235 5.20 -15.60 13.26
N SER A 236 5.49 -16.91 13.26
CA SER A 236 4.45 -17.90 13.54
C SER A 236 4.12 -17.88 15.03
N VAL A 237 2.82 -17.87 15.33
CA VAL A 237 2.32 -17.92 16.70
C VAL A 237 2.37 -19.37 17.16
N THR A 238 3.01 -19.60 18.30
CA THR A 238 2.96 -20.86 19.03
C THR A 238 1.79 -20.80 20.00
N GLY A 239 0.91 -21.80 19.97
CA GLY A 239 -0.22 -21.86 20.91
C GLY A 239 0.26 -22.02 22.36
N ALA A 240 -0.66 -21.86 23.32
CA ALA A 240 -0.41 -22.02 24.75
C ALA A 240 0.17 -23.40 25.15
N LEU A 241 0.00 -24.39 24.27
CA LEU A 241 0.69 -25.66 24.36
C LEU A 241 1.98 -25.54 23.53
N GLU A 242 3.15 -25.52 24.19
CA GLU A 242 4.48 -25.31 23.58
C GLU A 242 4.79 -26.24 22.39
N ASN A 243 4.05 -27.35 22.28
CA ASN A 243 4.17 -28.36 21.24
C ASN A 243 3.32 -28.08 19.98
N ILE A 244 2.46 -27.05 19.99
CA ILE A 244 1.54 -26.71 18.89
C ILE A 244 2.05 -25.45 18.20
N ARG A 245 3.00 -25.63 17.26
CA ARG A 245 3.60 -24.54 16.48
C ARG A 245 2.93 -24.40 15.11
N GLY A 246 2.78 -23.16 14.64
CA GLY A 246 2.32 -22.88 13.28
C GLY A 246 0.80 -22.90 13.09
N PHE A 247 0.00 -22.74 14.15
CA PHE A 247 -1.46 -22.61 14.03
C PHE A 247 -1.91 -21.16 13.84
N GLY A 248 -1.01 -20.22 14.09
CA GLY A 248 -1.23 -18.83 13.76
C GLY A 248 0.02 -18.14 13.23
N TYR A 249 -0.17 -16.88 12.85
CA TYR A 249 0.92 -15.97 12.52
C TYR A 249 0.59 -14.54 12.91
N ILE A 250 1.64 -13.74 12.97
CA ILE A 250 1.59 -12.29 12.93
C ILE A 250 2.46 -11.80 11.79
N LEU A 251 1.92 -10.83 11.04
CA LEU A 251 2.61 -10.03 10.06
C LEU A 251 2.65 -8.60 10.58
N ALA A 252 3.78 -7.92 10.40
CA ALA A 252 3.92 -6.55 10.85
C ALA A 252 4.66 -5.71 9.81
N VAL A 253 4.36 -4.41 9.76
CA VAL A 253 5.13 -3.43 9.00
C VAL A 253 5.03 -2.07 9.69
N GLN A 254 6.17 -1.40 9.88
CA GLN A 254 6.20 -0.03 10.37
C GLN A 254 5.56 0.91 9.33
N LEU A 255 4.65 1.79 9.74
CA LEU A 255 4.10 2.84 8.87
C LEU A 255 4.83 4.17 9.10
N GLU A 256 4.81 5.05 8.09
CA GLU A 256 5.39 6.40 8.16
C GLU A 256 4.41 7.41 8.76
N ASN A 257 3.11 7.19 8.61
CA ASN A 257 2.06 8.05 9.15
C ASN A 257 1.37 7.38 10.37
N PRO A 258 1.61 7.86 11.61
CA PRO A 258 1.01 7.30 12.82
C PRO A 258 -0.48 7.60 12.97
N ASP A 259 -1.01 8.59 12.24
CA ASP A 259 -2.42 8.98 12.33
C ASP A 259 -3.30 8.26 11.30
N ARG A 260 -2.82 7.13 10.73
CA ARG A 260 -3.59 6.38 9.74
C ARG A 260 -4.75 5.64 10.38
N ARG A 261 -5.95 5.83 9.82
CA ARG A 261 -7.17 5.08 10.18
C ARG A 261 -7.06 3.54 10.09
N ASP A 262 -6.09 3.01 9.36
CA ASP A 262 -5.87 1.56 9.30
C ASP A 262 -5.27 1.02 10.59
N LEU A 263 -4.55 1.84 11.35
CA LEU A 263 -3.99 1.51 12.66
C LEU A 263 -5.11 1.42 13.73
N GLU A 264 -6.15 2.25 13.65
CA GLU A 264 -7.31 2.15 14.56
C GLU A 264 -8.05 0.79 14.51
N ARG A 265 -7.77 -0.05 13.50
CA ARG A 265 -8.46 -1.31 13.22
C ARG A 265 -7.51 -2.51 13.18
N ASP A 266 -6.24 -2.31 13.47
CA ASP A 266 -5.25 -3.37 13.40
C ASP A 266 -5.15 -4.11 14.75
N THR A 267 -4.03 -4.78 15.02
CA THR A 267 -3.84 -5.52 16.27
C THR A 267 -2.70 -4.94 17.08
N ASP A 268 -3.01 -4.24 18.16
CA ASP A 268 -2.03 -3.71 19.11
C ASP A 268 -1.40 -4.78 20.02
N GLY A 269 -0.29 -4.41 20.68
CA GLY A 269 0.36 -5.19 21.73
C GLY A 269 1.67 -5.88 21.32
N VAL A 270 2.25 -6.66 22.24
CA VAL A 270 3.56 -7.31 22.03
C VAL A 270 3.39 -8.81 21.78
N TRP A 271 3.83 -9.27 20.62
CA TRP A 271 3.72 -10.65 20.14
C TRP A 271 5.10 -11.27 19.94
N GLY A 272 5.71 -11.70 21.05
CA GLY A 272 7.08 -12.19 21.04
C GLY A 272 8.07 -11.06 20.73
N PRO A 273 8.87 -11.14 19.64
CA PRO A 273 9.81 -10.07 19.28
C PRO A 273 9.16 -8.90 18.51
N ILE A 274 7.85 -8.98 18.20
CA ILE A 274 7.14 -7.98 17.41
C ILE A 274 6.32 -7.10 18.36
N ASN A 275 6.55 -5.80 18.34
CA ASN A 275 5.72 -4.80 19.01
C ASN A 275 4.79 -4.18 17.97
N CYS A 276 3.49 -4.38 18.13
CA CYS A 276 2.45 -3.92 17.21
C CYS A 276 1.78 -2.63 17.64
N ASN A 277 2.30 -1.96 18.68
CA ASN A 277 1.80 -0.63 19.00
C ASN A 277 2.13 0.33 17.86
N ASP A 278 1.24 1.29 17.64
CA ASP A 278 1.42 2.36 16.66
C ASP A 278 2.84 2.98 16.71
N PRO A 279 3.48 3.17 15.54
CA PRO A 279 2.89 3.19 14.18
C PRO A 279 3.02 1.87 13.40
N VAL A 280 3.10 0.72 14.07
CA VAL A 280 3.29 -0.58 13.41
C VAL A 280 1.96 -1.20 13.04
N TYR A 281 1.68 -1.33 11.74
CA TYR A 281 0.49 -2.06 11.28
C TYR A 281 0.70 -3.56 11.40
N CYS A 282 -0.12 -4.20 12.23
CA CYS A 282 -0.08 -5.63 12.47
C CYS A 282 -1.32 -6.38 11.97
N LYS A 283 -1.08 -7.55 11.37
CA LYS A 283 -2.12 -8.49 10.96
C LYS A 283 -1.88 -9.84 11.60
N VAL A 284 -2.74 -10.19 12.55
CA VAL A 284 -2.71 -11.47 13.26
C VAL A 284 -3.75 -12.42 12.67
N LEU A 285 -3.35 -13.68 12.48
CA LEU A 285 -4.28 -14.76 12.20
C LEU A 285 -3.87 -15.97 13.03
N GLY A 286 -4.53 -16.18 14.16
CA GLY A 286 -4.41 -17.39 14.96
C GLY A 286 -4.34 -17.12 16.46
N VAL A 287 -5.36 -17.63 17.15
CA VAL A 287 -5.63 -17.60 18.61
C VAL A 287 -5.95 -16.21 19.16
N GLU A 288 -6.99 -15.55 18.65
CA GLU A 288 -7.77 -14.70 19.54
C GLU A 288 -8.93 -15.51 20.12
N GLN A 289 -8.76 -15.85 21.40
CA GLN A 289 -9.75 -16.39 22.33
C GLN A 289 -10.10 -17.89 22.22
N SER A 290 -9.10 -18.76 22.40
CA SER A 290 -9.31 -19.96 23.24
C SER A 290 -8.65 -19.73 24.61
N VAL A 291 -9.36 -18.91 25.40
CA VAL A 291 -9.53 -18.89 26.86
C VAL A 291 -8.77 -19.96 27.62
N SER A 292 -8.14 -19.62 28.75
CA SER A 292 -8.04 -20.50 29.94
C SER A 292 -8.00 -22.01 29.59
N ALA A 293 -7.03 -22.43 28.78
CA ALA A 293 -7.05 -23.67 28.02
C ALA A 293 -6.79 -24.92 28.86
N SER A 294 -7.09 -24.83 30.17
CA SER A 294 -7.13 -25.95 31.08
C SER A 294 -8.52 -26.60 31.17
N ALA A 295 -9.57 -26.06 30.53
CA ALA A 295 -10.95 -26.50 30.77
C ALA A 295 -11.68 -27.24 29.64
N ILE A 296 -11.30 -27.16 28.36
CA ILE A 296 -12.16 -27.73 27.29
C ILE A 296 -11.36 -28.60 26.32
N LYS A 297 -11.28 -29.89 26.69
CA LYS A 297 -11.08 -31.03 25.78
C LYS A 297 -12.41 -31.44 25.12
N GLY A 298 -13.37 -30.53 25.04
CA GLY A 298 -14.60 -30.65 24.28
C GLY A 298 -14.42 -29.96 22.93
N SER A 299 -14.82 -30.61 21.85
CA SER A 299 -14.99 -29.94 20.56
C SER A 299 -15.81 -28.67 20.76
N LEU A 300 -15.30 -27.50 20.35
CA LEU A 300 -16.08 -26.27 20.36
C LEU A 300 -17.16 -26.41 19.29
N THR A 301 -18.28 -27.01 19.68
CA THR A 301 -19.49 -27.09 18.88
C THR A 301 -20.26 -25.81 19.09
N VAL A 302 -20.33 -24.96 18.07
CA VAL A 302 -21.24 -23.82 18.08
C VAL A 302 -22.55 -24.30 17.47
N ASP A 303 -23.61 -24.31 18.27
CA ASP A 303 -24.95 -24.58 17.75
C ASP A 303 -25.43 -23.34 17.00
N ILE A 304 -25.64 -23.47 15.69
CA ILE A 304 -26.10 -22.40 14.82
C ILE A 304 -27.61 -22.61 14.61
N PRO A 305 -28.47 -21.75 15.19
CA PRO A 305 -29.92 -21.89 15.01
C PRO A 305 -30.31 -21.79 13.54
N LEU A 306 -31.28 -22.58 13.11
CA LEU A 306 -31.89 -22.40 11.79
C LEU A 306 -32.67 -21.09 11.76
N GLY A 307 -32.64 -20.38 10.63
CA GLY A 307 -33.17 -19.02 10.50
C GLY A 307 -32.24 -17.93 11.01
N SER A 308 -30.98 -18.25 11.35
CA SER A 308 -30.02 -17.27 11.87
C SER A 308 -29.15 -16.64 10.78
N LEU A 309 -28.67 -15.43 11.09
CA LEU A 309 -27.58 -14.79 10.36
C LEU A 309 -26.26 -15.12 11.05
N VAL A 310 -25.27 -15.53 10.26
CA VAL A 310 -23.98 -15.98 10.77
C VAL A 310 -22.85 -15.38 9.96
N ARG A 311 -21.77 -14.96 10.61
CA ARG A 311 -20.49 -14.68 9.97
C ARG A 311 -19.35 -15.36 10.72
N VAL A 312 -18.32 -15.76 9.99
CA VAL A 312 -17.09 -16.22 10.62
C VAL A 312 -16.34 -15.00 11.14
N GLN A 313 -15.75 -15.11 12.33
CA GLN A 313 -14.91 -14.05 12.88
C GLN A 313 -13.79 -13.71 11.89
N ASN A 314 -13.58 -12.41 11.66
CA ASN A 314 -12.65 -11.86 10.67
C ASN A 314 -13.00 -12.17 9.19
N ASP A 315 -14.17 -12.74 8.92
CA ASP A 315 -14.78 -12.75 7.59
C ASP A 315 -15.82 -11.63 7.51
N TYR A 316 -15.86 -10.97 6.35
CA TYR A 316 -16.83 -9.91 6.06
C TYR A 316 -18.15 -10.47 5.52
N LYS A 317 -18.17 -11.75 5.09
CA LYS A 317 -19.35 -12.39 4.52
C LYS A 317 -20.33 -12.80 5.61
N VAL A 318 -21.59 -12.39 5.42
CA VAL A 318 -22.73 -12.84 6.23
C VAL A 318 -23.50 -13.90 5.46
N TYR A 319 -23.89 -14.96 6.16
CA TYR A 319 -24.70 -16.05 5.63
C TYR A 319 -26.02 -16.13 6.37
N TYR A 320 -27.11 -16.31 5.65
CA TYR A 320 -28.39 -16.75 6.21
C TYR A 320 -28.44 -18.28 6.22
N VAL A 321 -28.66 -18.88 7.38
CA VAL A 321 -28.89 -20.33 7.51
C VAL A 321 -30.41 -20.57 7.47
N THR A 322 -30.90 -21.18 6.40
CA THR A 322 -32.33 -21.42 6.20
C THR A 322 -32.90 -22.39 7.22
N GLU A 323 -34.22 -22.39 7.37
CA GLU A 323 -35.02 -23.32 8.19
C GLU A 323 -34.87 -24.77 7.72
N LYS A 324 -34.27 -24.99 6.54
CA LYS A 324 -33.98 -26.30 5.95
C LYS A 324 -32.52 -26.73 6.10
N GLY A 325 -31.70 -25.97 6.82
CA GLY A 325 -30.30 -26.28 7.06
C GLY A 325 -29.42 -26.07 5.83
N LEU A 326 -29.74 -25.07 5.00
CA LEU A 326 -28.87 -24.63 3.91
C LEU A 326 -28.30 -23.25 4.27
N LYS A 327 -27.12 -22.89 3.76
CA LYS A 327 -26.60 -21.54 3.92
C LYS A 327 -26.69 -20.76 2.62
N ARG A 328 -26.97 -19.47 2.72
CA ARG A 328 -27.00 -18.54 1.59
C ARG A 328 -26.21 -17.30 1.93
N HIS A 329 -25.31 -16.90 1.03
CA HIS A 329 -24.53 -15.68 1.23
C HIS A 329 -25.40 -14.45 0.97
N VAL A 330 -25.41 -13.50 1.90
CA VAL A 330 -26.06 -12.20 1.76
C VAL A 330 -25.16 -11.31 0.89
N PRO A 331 -25.56 -10.93 -0.34
CA PRO A 331 -24.63 -10.36 -1.32
C PRO A 331 -24.03 -9.00 -0.93
N ASN A 332 -24.81 -8.17 -0.24
CA ASN A 332 -24.42 -6.83 0.19
C ASN A 332 -25.32 -6.32 1.32
N GLU A 333 -24.95 -5.18 1.89
CA GLU A 333 -25.68 -4.52 3.00
C GLU A 333 -27.11 -4.12 2.62
N GLN A 334 -27.37 -3.70 1.39
CA GLN A 334 -28.72 -3.34 0.96
C GLN A 334 -29.65 -4.57 1.01
N VAL A 335 -29.17 -5.75 0.61
CA VAL A 335 -29.92 -6.99 0.76
C VAL A 335 -30.12 -7.31 2.23
N PHE A 336 -29.07 -7.25 3.05
CA PHE A 336 -29.14 -7.49 4.50
C PHE A 336 -30.26 -6.68 5.16
N LEU A 337 -30.28 -5.37 4.93
CA LEU A 337 -31.26 -4.43 5.50
C LEU A 337 -32.67 -4.61 4.94
N SER A 338 -32.81 -5.09 3.70
CA SER A 338 -34.14 -5.28 3.08
C SER A 338 -34.99 -6.37 3.73
N TYR A 339 -34.38 -7.21 4.56
CA TYR A 339 -35.06 -8.21 5.38
C TYR A 339 -35.39 -7.69 6.79
N GLY A 340 -35.06 -6.42 7.10
CA GLY A 340 -35.26 -5.84 8.43
C GLY A 340 -34.25 -6.33 9.47
N ASN A 341 -33.13 -6.92 9.03
CA ASN A 341 -32.08 -7.41 9.93
C ASN A 341 -31.24 -6.27 10.49
N GLU A 342 -30.70 -6.48 11.69
CA GLU A 342 -29.72 -5.60 12.32
C GLU A 342 -28.36 -6.30 12.46
N TRP A 343 -27.27 -5.55 12.40
CA TRP A 343 -25.93 -6.14 12.54
C TRP A 343 -25.71 -6.83 13.90
N GLY A 344 -26.50 -6.46 14.92
CA GLY A 344 -26.53 -7.13 16.21
C GLY A 344 -27.11 -8.55 16.17
N ASP A 345 -27.90 -8.89 15.14
CA ASP A 345 -28.50 -10.22 14.95
C ASP A 345 -27.51 -11.23 14.35
N VAL A 346 -26.35 -10.76 13.86
CA VAL A 346 -25.36 -11.62 13.21
C VAL A 346 -24.53 -12.37 14.24
N LEU A 347 -24.76 -13.67 14.34
CA LEU A 347 -23.96 -14.57 15.15
C LEU A 347 -22.53 -14.63 14.60
N VAL A 348 -21.55 -14.23 15.40
CA VAL A 348 -20.13 -14.32 15.05
C VAL A 348 -19.57 -15.65 15.54
N VAL A 349 -19.14 -16.50 14.60
CA VAL A 349 -18.60 -17.83 14.93
C VAL A 349 -17.07 -17.85 14.78
N PRO A 350 -16.34 -18.45 15.74
CA PRO A 350 -14.89 -18.59 15.61
C PRO A 350 -14.49 -19.41 14.37
N PRO A 351 -13.36 -19.08 13.71
CA PRO A 351 -12.84 -19.89 12.63
C PRO A 351 -12.50 -21.31 13.13
N GLY A 352 -12.99 -22.33 12.43
CA GLY A 352 -12.69 -23.74 12.75
C GLY A 352 -13.58 -24.38 13.82
N ALA A 353 -14.63 -23.71 14.31
CA ALA A 353 -15.64 -24.34 15.15
C ALA A 353 -16.28 -25.56 14.44
N THR A 354 -16.47 -26.67 15.17
CA THR A 354 -17.22 -27.81 14.65
C THR A 354 -18.68 -27.40 14.57
N GLY A 355 -19.33 -27.58 13.42
CA GLY A 355 -20.64 -26.94 13.16
C GLY A 355 -20.53 -25.48 12.67
N SER A 356 -19.36 -25.03 12.20
CA SER A 356 -19.23 -23.72 11.56
C SER A 356 -20.22 -23.55 10.40
N VAL A 357 -20.42 -22.30 9.98
CA VAL A 357 -21.21 -21.97 8.78
C VAL A 357 -20.85 -22.83 7.55
N TYR A 358 -19.63 -23.38 7.49
CA TYR A 358 -19.20 -24.24 6.39
C TYR A 358 -19.79 -25.64 6.38
N SER A 359 -20.35 -26.15 7.48
CA SER A 359 -21.00 -27.47 7.53
C SER A 359 -22.38 -27.50 6.89
N PHE A 360 -23.02 -26.35 6.71
CA PHE A 360 -24.28 -26.27 5.98
C PHE A 360 -24.01 -26.32 4.47
N PRO A 361 -24.74 -27.14 3.69
CA PRO A 361 -24.68 -27.10 2.23
C PRO A 361 -25.19 -25.75 1.70
N ASP A 362 -24.65 -25.33 0.56
CA ASP A 362 -25.06 -24.08 -0.09
C ASP A 362 -26.52 -24.18 -0.57
N ASN A 363 -27.31 -23.15 -0.32
CA ASN A 363 -28.57 -22.93 -1.00
C ASN A 363 -28.27 -22.34 -2.40
N LYS A 364 -28.45 -23.17 -3.44
CA LYS A 364 -28.16 -22.79 -4.83
C LYS A 364 -29.40 -22.43 -5.64
N PHE A 365 -30.59 -22.71 -5.13
CA PHE A 365 -31.84 -22.47 -5.86
C PHE A 365 -32.73 -21.50 -5.09
N ILE A 366 -33.21 -20.48 -5.80
CA ILE A 366 -34.01 -19.41 -5.22
C ILE A 366 -35.24 -19.10 -6.08
N TYR A 367 -36.27 -18.51 -5.48
CA TYR A 367 -37.41 -17.92 -6.19
C TYR A 367 -37.87 -16.64 -5.50
N LEU A 368 -38.53 -15.75 -6.26
CA LEU A 368 -39.10 -14.53 -5.70
C LEU A 368 -40.38 -14.84 -4.91
N GLU A 369 -40.40 -14.49 -3.63
CA GLU A 369 -41.53 -14.71 -2.75
C GLU A 369 -42.78 -13.90 -3.20
N GLY A 370 -43.96 -14.48 -3.01
CA GLY A 370 -45.24 -13.83 -3.30
C GLY A 370 -45.66 -13.80 -4.78
N ILE A 371 -44.84 -14.32 -5.71
CA ILE A 371 -45.15 -14.35 -7.15
C ILE A 371 -45.50 -15.78 -7.60
N TRP A 372 -46.62 -15.89 -8.32
CA TRP A 372 -47.09 -17.13 -8.94
C TRP A 372 -47.37 -16.94 -10.43
N PRO A 373 -46.94 -17.88 -11.32
CA PRO A 373 -46.15 -19.08 -11.03
C PRO A 373 -44.72 -18.74 -10.58
N ARG A 374 -44.12 -19.64 -9.78
CA ARG A 374 -42.74 -19.45 -9.29
C ARG A 374 -41.75 -19.55 -10.45
N LYS A 375 -40.86 -18.56 -10.56
CA LYS A 375 -39.67 -18.65 -11.42
C LYS A 375 -38.47 -19.02 -10.55
N ILE A 376 -37.93 -20.21 -10.78
CA ILE A 376 -36.78 -20.71 -10.02
C ILE A 376 -35.50 -20.32 -10.74
N TYR A 377 -34.52 -19.86 -9.97
CA TYR A 377 -33.21 -19.50 -10.44
C TYR A 377 -32.14 -20.31 -9.72
N PHE A 378 -31.12 -20.74 -10.48
CA PHE A 378 -29.89 -21.34 -9.98
C PHE A 378 -28.84 -20.25 -9.79
N LEU A 379 -28.13 -20.26 -8.66
CA LEU A 379 -27.09 -19.30 -8.29
C LEU A 379 -25.70 -19.92 -8.44
N ASP A 380 -24.87 -19.34 -9.29
CA ASP A 380 -23.46 -19.69 -9.37
C ASP A 380 -22.59 -18.47 -9.68
N GLY A 381 -21.45 -18.36 -9.00
CA GLY A 381 -20.53 -17.23 -9.17
C GLY A 381 -21.13 -15.84 -8.90
N GLY A 382 -22.26 -15.75 -8.19
CA GLY A 382 -23.01 -14.50 -8.00
C GLY A 382 -23.92 -14.12 -9.18
N ILE A 383 -24.14 -15.03 -10.13
CA ILE A 383 -25.03 -14.88 -11.28
C ILE A 383 -26.25 -15.78 -11.06
N LYS A 384 -27.45 -15.31 -11.44
CA LYS A 384 -28.67 -16.12 -11.44
C LYS A 384 -29.01 -16.63 -12.84
N TYR A 385 -29.37 -17.90 -12.95
CA TYR A 385 -29.76 -18.55 -14.20
C TYR A 385 -31.18 -19.08 -14.07
N PHE A 386 -32.07 -18.75 -15.01
CA PHE A 386 -33.43 -19.25 -14.99
C PHE A 386 -33.44 -20.78 -15.24
N VAL A 387 -34.20 -21.51 -14.43
CA VAL A 387 -34.37 -22.97 -14.53
C VAL A 387 -35.78 -23.25 -15.03
N SER A 388 -35.92 -23.94 -16.17
CA SER A 388 -37.23 -24.30 -16.72
C SER A 388 -37.91 -25.41 -15.93
N ASP A 389 -39.24 -25.48 -16.01
CA ASP A 389 -40.05 -26.53 -15.36
C ASP A 389 -39.67 -27.95 -15.83
N GLN A 390 -39.28 -28.08 -17.09
CA GLN A 390 -38.79 -29.32 -17.66
C GLN A 390 -37.48 -29.76 -17.00
N LEU A 391 -36.53 -28.83 -16.84
CA LEU A 391 -35.25 -29.12 -16.19
C LEU A 391 -35.45 -29.45 -14.70
N LEU A 392 -36.31 -28.71 -13.99
CA LEU A 392 -36.66 -28.99 -12.59
C LEU A 392 -37.20 -30.42 -12.41
N SER A 393 -38.07 -30.86 -13.32
CA SER A 393 -38.61 -32.22 -13.33
C SER A 393 -37.54 -33.28 -13.58
N GLN A 394 -36.52 -32.97 -14.39
CA GLN A 394 -35.42 -33.88 -14.70
C GLN A 394 -34.42 -34.03 -13.56
N ILE A 395 -34.06 -32.93 -12.88
CA ILE A 395 -33.06 -32.96 -11.80
C ILE A 395 -33.64 -33.44 -10.46
N GLY A 396 -34.97 -33.60 -10.36
CA GLY A 396 -35.63 -34.09 -9.14
C GLY A 396 -35.41 -33.19 -7.93
N LEU A 397 -35.30 -31.87 -8.14
CA LEU A 397 -34.98 -30.90 -7.09
C LEU A 397 -36.02 -30.96 -5.98
N ALA A 398 -35.58 -31.25 -4.75
CA ALA A 398 -36.49 -31.29 -3.62
C ALA A 398 -36.88 -29.85 -3.24
N GLU A 399 -38.15 -29.65 -2.88
CA GLU A 399 -38.68 -28.33 -2.46
C GLU A 399 -37.81 -27.68 -1.36
N LYS A 400 -37.24 -28.48 -0.45
CA LYS A 400 -36.35 -28.00 0.62
C LYS A 400 -35.03 -27.37 0.13
N GLN A 401 -34.66 -27.59 -1.12
CA GLN A 401 -33.44 -27.05 -1.75
C GLN A 401 -33.66 -25.66 -2.37
N ILE A 402 -34.91 -25.20 -2.43
CA ILE A 402 -35.32 -23.94 -3.05
C ILE A 402 -35.70 -22.95 -1.95
N ALA A 403 -35.07 -21.78 -1.91
CA ALA A 403 -35.37 -20.75 -0.90
C ALA A 403 -36.15 -19.57 -1.48
N PRO A 404 -37.14 -19.03 -0.75
CA PRO A 404 -37.78 -17.76 -1.10
C PRO A 404 -36.80 -16.60 -0.87
N VAL A 405 -36.87 -15.59 -1.74
CA VAL A 405 -36.09 -14.36 -1.63
C VAL A 405 -36.96 -13.15 -1.93
N ASN A 406 -36.58 -11.97 -1.41
CA ASN A 406 -37.30 -10.74 -1.71
C ASN A 406 -36.81 -10.10 -3.03
N TRP A 407 -37.48 -9.02 -3.44
CA TRP A 407 -37.14 -8.28 -4.65
C TRP A 407 -35.72 -7.71 -4.66
N THR A 408 -35.26 -7.18 -3.53
CA THR A 408 -33.93 -6.57 -3.41
C THR A 408 -32.84 -7.61 -3.62
N GLU A 409 -32.97 -8.78 -3.02
CA GLU A 409 -32.01 -9.86 -3.18
C GLU A 409 -32.01 -10.42 -4.60
N ILE A 410 -33.18 -10.78 -5.14
CA ILE A 410 -33.20 -11.39 -6.47
C ILE A 410 -32.60 -10.47 -7.52
N ASN A 411 -32.77 -9.15 -7.39
CA ASN A 411 -32.24 -8.15 -8.31
C ASN A 411 -30.76 -7.83 -8.06
N SER A 412 -30.19 -8.21 -6.93
CA SER A 412 -28.75 -8.05 -6.66
C SER A 412 -27.87 -8.99 -7.50
N TYR A 413 -28.46 -10.07 -8.04
CA TYR A 413 -27.78 -10.99 -8.94
C TYR A 413 -28.04 -10.64 -10.42
N PRO A 414 -26.99 -10.43 -11.24
CA PRO A 414 -27.15 -10.34 -12.68
C PRO A 414 -27.72 -11.64 -13.27
N THR A 415 -28.55 -11.52 -14.31
CA THR A 415 -29.11 -12.67 -15.02
C THR A 415 -28.10 -13.18 -16.06
N GLY A 416 -27.67 -14.43 -15.93
CA GLY A 416 -26.82 -15.09 -16.91
C GLY A 416 -27.61 -15.65 -18.09
N ALA A 417 -26.91 -15.92 -19.20
CA ALA A 417 -27.49 -16.70 -20.30
C ALA A 417 -27.72 -18.15 -19.85
N THR A 418 -28.95 -18.65 -19.98
CA THR A 418 -29.30 -20.00 -19.52
C THR A 418 -28.59 -21.06 -20.39
N ASN A 419 -27.82 -21.94 -19.75
CA ASN A 419 -27.30 -23.18 -20.33
C ASN A 419 -27.80 -24.37 -19.50
N GLU A 420 -28.92 -24.94 -19.91
CA GLU A 420 -29.61 -25.99 -19.14
C GLU A 420 -28.80 -27.28 -18.97
N ASN A 421 -27.94 -27.63 -19.94
CA ASN A 421 -27.10 -28.84 -19.83
C ASN A 421 -26.09 -28.70 -18.69
N TRP A 422 -25.45 -27.54 -18.59
CA TRP A 422 -24.50 -27.26 -17.50
C TRP A 422 -25.19 -27.23 -16.12
N ILE A 423 -26.38 -26.63 -16.02
CA ILE A 423 -27.16 -26.62 -14.77
C ILE A 423 -27.53 -28.06 -14.37
N ARG A 424 -27.90 -28.91 -15.33
CA ARG A 424 -28.22 -30.33 -15.10
C ARG A 424 -27.00 -31.10 -14.57
N ASP A 425 -25.85 -30.96 -15.22
CA ASP A 425 -24.61 -31.64 -14.84
C ASP A 425 -24.18 -31.25 -13.42
N PHE A 426 -24.32 -29.96 -13.07
CA PHE A 426 -24.07 -29.48 -11.72
C PHE A 426 -25.07 -30.03 -10.71
N ALA A 427 -26.37 -29.97 -11.01
CA ALA A 427 -27.41 -30.46 -10.10
C ALA A 427 -27.26 -31.95 -9.78
N ASN A 428 -26.83 -32.76 -10.75
CA ASN A 428 -26.56 -34.19 -10.55
C ASN A 428 -25.28 -34.48 -9.75
N SER A 429 -24.44 -33.47 -9.50
CA SER A 429 -23.20 -33.59 -8.72
C SER A 429 -23.36 -33.19 -7.25
N LEU A 430 -24.48 -32.56 -6.89
CA LEU A 430 -24.89 -32.23 -5.54
C LEU A 430 -25.51 -33.44 -4.85
#